data_AF-A0A966N6I3-F1
#
_entry.id   AF-A0A966N6I3-F1
#
_cell.length_a   1.000
_cell.length_b   1.000
_cell.length_c   1.000
_cell.angle_alpha   90.00
_cell.angle_beta   90.00
_cell.angle_gamma   90.00
#
_symmetry.space_group_name_H-M   'P 1'
#
loop_
_entity.id
_entity.type
_entity.pdbx_description
1 polymer ?
#
loop_
_entity_poly.entity_id
_entity_poly.type
_entity_poly.pdbx_seq_one_letter_code
_entity_poly.pdbx_strand_id
1 'polypeptide(L)'
;MAVQSKSKKEAVPIRLVLVTMDTHLNSAARRAQFQLQRVIPGLSLQIHAASEFTGNPELIEKAVQDIARGDIVLATMLFMEDHYLPVFEALKAKRDHCDAMVCAMSAGDVVKLTKIG
;
A
#
# COMPACT_ATOMS: atom_id res chain seq x y z
N MET A 1 35.80 -19.59 24.57
CA MET A 1 34.73 -18.59 24.84
C MET A 1 33.77 -18.61 23.68
N ALA A 2 32.57 -19.16 23.86
CA ALA A 2 31.54 -19.17 22.83
C ALA A 2 30.95 -17.76 22.69
N VAL A 3 31.06 -17.19 21.50
CA VAL A 3 30.35 -15.95 21.15
C VAL A 3 28.87 -16.31 21.07
N GLN A 4 28.10 -15.93 22.10
CA GLN A 4 26.65 -16.03 22.07
C GLN A 4 26.12 -15.14 20.93
N SER A 5 25.52 -15.80 19.93
CA SER A 5 24.73 -15.17 18.88
C SER A 5 23.59 -14.38 19.56
N LYS A 6 23.65 -13.04 19.48
CA LYS A 6 22.51 -12.19 19.81
C LYS A 6 21.35 -12.63 18.91
N SER A 7 20.30 -13.20 19.52
CA SER A 7 19.03 -13.49 18.86
C SER A 7 18.59 -12.26 18.08
N LYS A 8 18.62 -12.34 16.74
CA LYS A 8 17.99 -11.32 15.88
C LYS A 8 16.54 -11.25 16.32
N LYS A 9 16.12 -10.14 16.93
CA LYS A 9 14.71 -9.87 17.16
C LYS A 9 14.02 -10.03 15.81
N GLU A 10 13.09 -10.98 15.71
CA GLU A 10 12.36 -11.22 14.48
C GLU A 10 11.62 -9.92 14.13
N ALA A 11 11.87 -9.41 12.93
CA ALA A 11 11.30 -8.13 12.54
C ALA A 11 9.80 -8.30 12.33
N VAL A 12 8.98 -7.49 13.01
CA VAL A 12 7.54 -7.47 12.80
C VAL A 12 7.27 -7.07 11.34
N PRO A 13 6.59 -7.91 10.53
CA PRO A 13 6.29 -7.56 9.15
C PRO A 13 5.30 -6.40 9.09
N ILE A 14 5.56 -5.43 8.22
CA ILE A 14 4.68 -4.29 7.94
C ILE A 14 4.50 -4.19 6.43
N ARG A 15 3.26 -4.32 5.96
CA ARG A 15 2.89 -4.27 4.54
C ARG A 15 2.26 -2.93 4.21
N LEU A 16 3.03 -2.07 3.56
CA LEU A 16 2.54 -0.81 3.02
C LEU A 16 2.08 -1.00 1.58
N VAL A 17 0.87 -0.57 1.26
CA VAL A 17 0.31 -0.64 -0.10
C VAL A 17 0.02 0.77 -0.57
N LEU A 18 0.62 1.17 -1.69
CA LEU A 18 0.37 2.44 -2.36
C LEU A 18 -0.42 2.19 -3.64
N VAL A 19 -1.61 2.77 -3.74
CA VAL A 19 -2.43 2.80 -4.95
C VAL A 19 -2.45 4.24 -5.46
N THR A 20 -2.00 4.47 -6.70
CA THR A 20 -1.84 5.83 -7.23
C THR A 20 -2.06 5.90 -8.74
N MET A 21 -2.35 7.08 -9.30
CA MET A 21 -2.22 7.31 -10.75
C MET A 21 -0.80 7.69 -11.17
N ASP A 22 -0.01 8.24 -10.26
CA ASP A 22 1.29 8.81 -10.60
C ASP A 22 2.40 7.77 -10.56
N THR A 23 2.85 7.36 -11.74
CA THR A 23 4.00 6.45 -11.90
C THR A 23 5.32 7.09 -11.50
N HIS A 24 5.44 8.42 -11.46
CA HIS A 24 6.66 9.11 -11.00
C HIS A 24 6.89 8.92 -9.51
N LEU A 25 5.81 8.77 -8.72
CA LEU A 25 5.89 8.41 -7.30
C LEU A 25 6.58 7.07 -7.08
N ASN A 26 6.56 6.14 -8.04
CA ASN A 26 7.17 4.82 -7.88
C ASN A 26 8.67 4.93 -7.54
N SER A 27 9.40 5.81 -8.25
CA SER A 27 10.83 6.00 -8.01
C SER A 27 11.11 6.59 -6.62
N ALA A 28 10.31 7.58 -6.19
CA ALA A 28 10.45 8.23 -4.90
C ALA A 28 10.07 7.29 -3.76
N ALA A 29 8.97 6.56 -3.91
CA ALA A 29 8.46 5.60 -2.95
C ALA A 29 9.43 4.42 -2.78
N ARG A 30 10.07 3.92 -3.85
CA ARG A 30 11.14 2.92 -3.75
C ARG A 30 12.37 3.44 -3.03
N ARG A 31 12.81 4.67 -3.31
CA ARG A 31 13.90 5.30 -2.55
C ARG A 31 13.56 5.41 -1.05
N ALA A 32 12.33 5.82 -0.73
CA ALA A 32 11.84 5.88 0.64
C ALA A 32 11.81 4.50 1.30
N GLN A 33 11.32 3.47 0.60
CA GLN A 33 11.35 2.08 1.06
C GLN A 33 12.76 1.64 1.44
N PHE A 34 13.76 1.85 0.57
CA PHE A 34 15.14 1.48 0.86
C PHE A 34 15.70 2.16 2.11
N GLN A 35 15.36 3.43 2.35
CA GLN A 35 15.78 4.12 3.56
C GLN A 35 15.04 3.61 4.80
N LEU A 36 13.73 3.41 4.70
CA LEU A 36 12.89 2.96 5.81
C LEU A 36 13.23 1.52 6.22
N GLN A 37 13.55 0.63 5.29
CA GLN A 37 13.93 -0.75 5.60
C GLN A 37 15.20 -0.87 6.46
N ARG A 38 16.06 0.15 6.48
CA ARG A 38 17.25 0.18 7.35
C ARG A 38 16.88 0.35 8.83
N VAL A 39 15.74 0.98 9.11
CA VAL A 39 15.25 1.27 10.46
C VAL A 39 14.00 0.47 10.84
N ILE A 40 13.26 -0.04 9.84
CA ILE A 40 12.10 -0.92 9.96
C ILE A 40 12.34 -2.15 9.06
N PRO A 41 13.13 -3.15 9.50
CA PRO A 41 13.55 -4.25 8.64
C PRO A 41 12.40 -5.12 8.10
N GLY A 42 11.25 -5.13 8.78
CA GLY A 42 10.05 -5.88 8.36
C GLY A 42 9.16 -5.14 7.35
N LEU A 43 9.52 -3.91 6.94
CA LEU A 43 8.74 -3.14 5.99
C LEU A 43 8.84 -3.72 4.57
N SER A 44 7.68 -3.90 3.96
CA SER A 44 7.50 -4.16 2.53
C SER A 44 6.59 -3.08 1.94
N LEU A 45 6.85 -2.73 0.68
CA LEU A 45 6.05 -1.75 -0.06
C LEU A 45 5.62 -2.37 -1.39
N GLN A 46 4.31 -2.34 -1.65
CA GLN A 46 3.73 -2.63 -2.96
C GLN A 46 3.16 -1.33 -3.54
N ILE A 47 3.34 -1.13 -4.84
CA ILE A 47 2.90 0.07 -5.56
C ILE A 47 2.08 -0.38 -6.76
N HIS A 48 0.85 0.08 -6.82
CA HIS A 48 -0.12 -0.21 -7.87
C HIS A 48 -0.50 1.08 -8.56
N ALA A 49 -0.03 1.26 -9.81
CA ALA A 49 -0.39 2.41 -10.60
C ALA A 49 -1.68 2.14 -11.39
N ALA A 50 -2.70 2.99 -11.24
CA ALA A 50 -3.96 2.86 -11.98
C ALA A 50 -3.75 2.97 -13.49
N SER A 51 -2.78 3.76 -13.94
CA SER A 51 -2.37 3.81 -15.35
C SER A 51 -1.83 2.47 -15.88
N GLU A 52 -1.41 1.56 -15.01
CA GLU A 52 -0.88 0.24 -15.37
C GLU A 52 -1.93 -0.86 -15.24
N PHE A 53 -2.71 -0.86 -14.15
CA PHE A 53 -3.70 -1.94 -13.92
C PHE A 53 -5.02 -1.73 -14.66
N THR A 54 -5.36 -0.51 -15.09
CA THR A 54 -6.61 -0.26 -15.81
C THR A 54 -6.67 -1.10 -17.09
N GLY A 55 -7.73 -1.90 -17.25
CA GLY A 55 -7.89 -2.80 -18.38
C GLY A 55 -7.04 -4.07 -18.33
N ASN A 56 -6.29 -4.31 -17.24
CA ASN A 56 -5.50 -5.51 -17.02
C ASN A 56 -6.02 -6.31 -15.80
N PRO A 57 -6.81 -7.37 -16.02
CA PRO A 57 -7.40 -8.15 -14.93
C PRO A 57 -6.39 -8.73 -13.94
N GLU A 58 -5.20 -9.15 -14.40
CA GLU A 58 -4.17 -9.74 -13.54
C GLU A 58 -3.56 -8.70 -12.60
N LEU A 59 -3.31 -7.48 -13.10
CA LEU A 59 -2.80 -6.39 -12.27
C LEU A 59 -3.86 -5.86 -11.31
N ILE A 60 -5.13 -5.85 -11.72
CA ILE A 60 -6.26 -5.52 -10.83
C ILE A 60 -6.35 -6.54 -9.70
N GLU A 61 -6.33 -7.84 -10.02
CA GLU A 61 -6.37 -8.90 -9.02
C GLU A 61 -5.22 -8.78 -8.03
N LYS A 62 -4.01 -8.53 -8.53
CA LYS A 62 -2.84 -8.32 -7.67
C LYS A 62 -3.01 -7.12 -6.74
N ALA A 63 -3.51 -5.99 -7.26
CA ALA A 63 -3.78 -4.81 -6.45
C ALA A 63 -4.81 -5.10 -5.36
N VAL A 64 -5.90 -5.80 -5.70
CA VAL A 64 -6.94 -6.22 -4.74
C VAL A 64 -6.36 -7.13 -3.65
N GLN A 65 -5.54 -8.12 -4.01
CA GLN A 65 -4.93 -9.05 -3.07
C GLN A 65 -3.94 -8.34 -2.12
N ASP A 66 -3.14 -7.42 -2.65
CA ASP A 66 -2.20 -6.65 -1.85
C ASP A 66 -2.94 -5.69 -0.90
N ILE A 67 -3.98 -4.99 -1.37
CA ILE A 67 -4.84 -4.15 -0.52
C ILE A 67 -5.43 -4.97 0.62
N ALA A 68 -6.02 -6.13 0.34
CA ALA A 68 -6.62 -7.00 1.35
C ALA A 68 -5.61 -7.41 2.45
N ARG A 69 -4.33 -7.53 2.08
CA ARG A 69 -3.23 -7.88 2.97
C ARG A 69 -2.54 -6.67 3.60
N GLY A 70 -2.72 -5.45 3.12
CA GLY A 70 -1.97 -4.27 3.57
C GLY A 70 -2.20 -3.92 5.05
N ASP A 71 -1.14 -3.71 5.82
CA ASP A 71 -1.26 -3.23 7.20
C ASP A 71 -1.48 -1.70 7.21
N ILE A 72 -0.90 -1.01 6.23
CA ILE A 72 -1.13 0.42 5.94
C ILE A 72 -1.45 0.56 4.45
N VAL A 73 -2.52 1.30 4.12
CA VAL A 73 -2.94 1.55 2.74
C VAL A 73 -2.93 3.06 2.46
N LEU A 74 -2.24 3.46 1.39
CA LEU A 74 -2.21 4.82 0.87
C LEU A 74 -2.84 4.83 -0.52
N ALA A 75 -3.95 5.55 -0.69
CA ALA A 75 -4.59 5.79 -1.99
C ALA A 75 -4.47 7.27 -2.35
N THR A 76 -3.93 7.58 -3.54
CA THR A 76 -3.79 8.97 -3.98
C THR A 76 -4.03 9.15 -5.47
N MET A 77 -4.53 10.31 -5.90
CA MET A 77 -4.74 10.65 -7.31
C MET A 77 -5.70 9.71 -8.06
N LEU A 78 -6.64 9.08 -7.35
CA LEU A 78 -7.67 8.21 -7.95
C LEU A 78 -8.94 9.00 -8.27
N PHE A 79 -8.96 9.68 -9.41
CA PHE A 79 -10.06 10.58 -9.79
C PHE A 79 -11.12 9.97 -10.71
N MET A 80 -10.72 9.10 -11.65
CA MET A 80 -11.61 8.50 -12.64
C MET A 80 -12.17 7.18 -12.12
N GLU A 81 -13.41 6.85 -12.49
CA GLU A 81 -14.07 5.60 -12.11
C GLU A 81 -13.23 4.37 -12.43
N ASP A 82 -12.62 4.32 -13.62
CA ASP A 82 -11.73 3.24 -14.05
C ASP A 82 -10.49 3.09 -13.17
N HIS A 83 -10.08 4.14 -12.45
CA HIS A 83 -8.92 4.09 -11.55
C HIS A 83 -9.27 3.49 -10.19
N TYR A 84 -10.47 3.75 -9.65
CA TYR A 84 -10.82 3.35 -8.28
C TYR A 84 -11.86 2.24 -8.20
N LEU A 85 -12.86 2.19 -9.08
CA LEU A 85 -13.91 1.15 -9.01
C LEU A 85 -13.35 -0.28 -8.99
N PRO A 86 -12.32 -0.65 -9.78
CA PRO A 86 -11.77 -2.01 -9.75
C PRO A 86 -11.18 -2.43 -8.38
N VAL A 87 -10.78 -1.46 -7.56
CA VAL A 87 -10.14 -1.71 -6.24
C VAL A 87 -10.98 -1.19 -5.07
N PHE A 88 -12.11 -0.53 -5.34
CA PHE A 88 -12.88 0.21 -4.33
C PHE A 88 -13.44 -0.71 -3.25
N GLU A 89 -14.01 -1.86 -3.63
CA GLU A 89 -14.53 -2.83 -2.67
C GLU A 89 -13.42 -3.43 -1.81
N ALA A 90 -12.23 -3.62 -2.35
CA ALA A 90 -11.07 -4.08 -1.58
C ALA A 90 -10.64 -3.03 -0.54
N LEU A 91 -10.59 -1.75 -0.93
CA LEU A 91 -10.29 -0.64 -0.01
C LEU A 91 -11.35 -0.57 1.10
N LYS A 92 -12.63 -0.61 0.74
CA LYS A 92 -13.75 -0.55 1.70
C LYS A 92 -13.72 -1.72 2.67
N ALA A 93 -13.53 -2.94 2.19
CA ALA A 93 -13.43 -4.14 3.02
C ALA A 93 -12.20 -4.08 3.94
N LYS A 94 -11.09 -3.48 3.48
CA LYS A 94 -9.87 -3.40 4.27
C LYS A 94 -9.88 -2.31 5.33
N ARG A 95 -10.60 -1.21 5.10
CA ARG A 95 -10.61 0.01 5.93
C ARG A 95 -10.60 -0.25 7.44
N ASP A 96 -11.45 -1.16 7.93
CA ASP A 96 -11.57 -1.41 9.37
C ASP A 96 -10.57 -2.42 9.92
N HIS A 97 -9.80 -3.07 9.04
CA HIS A 97 -8.85 -4.16 9.35
C HIS A 97 -7.39 -3.81 9.01
N CYS A 98 -7.09 -2.58 8.59
CA CYS A 98 -5.73 -2.04 8.53
C CYS A 98 -5.48 -1.10 9.71
N ASP A 99 -4.21 -0.90 10.06
CA ASP A 99 -3.78 0.04 11.11
C ASP A 99 -4.05 1.48 10.68
N ALA A 100 -3.89 1.78 9.39
CA ALA A 100 -4.24 3.06 8.80
C ALA A 100 -4.59 2.94 7.32
N MET A 101 -5.59 3.72 6.90
CA MET A 101 -5.92 3.97 5.51
C MET A 101 -5.89 5.48 5.27
N VAL A 102 -5.05 5.93 4.35
CA VAL A 102 -4.94 7.35 4.00
C VAL A 102 -5.34 7.52 2.55
N CYS A 103 -6.41 8.29 2.32
CA CYS A 103 -6.89 8.58 0.98
C CYS A 103 -6.79 10.10 0.74
N ALA A 104 -5.93 10.51 -0.19
CA ALA A 104 -5.67 11.92 -0.48
C ALA A 104 -5.87 12.22 -1.97
N MET A 105 -6.24 13.45 -2.31
CA MET A 105 -6.33 13.91 -3.70
C MET A 105 -7.03 12.89 -4.62
N SER A 106 -8.21 12.39 -4.22
CA SER A 106 -8.92 11.32 -4.92
C SER A 106 -10.41 11.64 -4.97
N ALA A 107 -11.20 10.81 -5.67
CA ALA A 107 -12.65 10.93 -5.69
C ALA A 107 -13.24 10.95 -4.26
N GLY A 108 -14.36 11.67 -4.08
CA GLY A 108 -14.94 11.92 -2.75
C GLY A 108 -15.24 10.65 -1.97
N ASP A 109 -15.71 9.59 -2.64
CA ASP A 109 -16.01 8.31 -2.01
C ASP A 109 -14.75 7.55 -1.58
N VAL A 110 -13.64 7.71 -2.29
CA VAL A 110 -12.33 7.17 -1.89
C VAL A 110 -11.80 7.94 -0.67
N VAL A 111 -11.87 9.27 -0.67
CA VAL A 111 -11.37 10.11 0.43
C VAL A 111 -12.10 9.79 1.76
N LYS A 112 -13.40 9.51 1.72
CA LYS A 112 -14.21 9.08 2.88
C LYS A 112 -13.72 7.78 3.53
N LEU A 113 -12.93 6.96 2.82
CA LEU A 113 -12.37 5.73 3.39
C LEU A 113 -11.19 6.00 4.34
N THR A 114 -10.65 7.23 4.38
CA THR A 114 -9.57 7.60 5.29
C THR A 114 -9.92 7.24 6.74
N LYS A 115 -8.97 6.57 7.42
CA LYS A 115 -9.05 6.16 8.82
C LYS A 115 -7.63 6.09 9.38
N ILE A 116 -7.40 6.80 10.49
CA ILE A 116 -6.15 6.75 11.25
C ILE A 116 -6.54 6.66 12.72
N GLY A 117 -6.27 5.53 13.36
CA GLY A 117 -6.82 5.19 14.69
C GLY A 117 -8.31 4.88 14.65
#